data_AF-A0A1Y6KEH8-F1
#
_entry.id   AF-A0A1Y6KEH8-F1
#
_cell.length_a   1.000
_cell.length_b   1.000
_cell.length_c   1.000
_cell.angle_alpha   90.00
_cell.angle_beta   90.00
_cell.angle_gamma   90.00
#
_symmetry.space_group_name_H-M   'P 1'
#
loop_
_entity.id
_entity.type
_entity.pdbx_description
1 polymer ?
#
loop_
_entity_poly.entity_id
_entity_poly.type
_entity_poly.pdbx_seq_one_letter_code
_entity_poly.pdbx_strand_id
1 'polypeptide(L)'
;MSALAGHPGPAVLARRWRDPAAWRTTVDVVAILLAASLPWSTSLVSILGVVMLITMVPFLDLDRLLKILKQPISLAPIALFVLALVGTLWSDAAWGARLYAVGPAAKLLVLPALLYHFQRSERGLWVFTAFLASCVLMVVMSTAVAFNPALALKANADRGIFVKNYIDQGQEFSLCAVALAYPIAQLLRARRFVPAGILTAIMIAFLANMIFIVVSRTALVTIPILLAVFGLIHLKWRANLMIAVTAVVIGLAAWSVSPQLQQKVSTFTQQYQDYRNDRGVTSIGERLEFWRKSLHFFADAPLIGHGSGSTRHLFELAASGRTDLAAGTVVGNPHNQTLNVAVQWGTLGVVILYAMWAVHLLLFRGDGLVPWIGLLVVVQNIFTSLFNSHIFDFHEGWMYVIGVGVAGGMVLRSRTKPDAGQGAVTP
;
A
#
# COMPACT_ATOMS: atom_id res chain seq x y z
N MET A 1 -25.32 -9.33 57.71
CA MET A 1 -24.63 -10.55 57.22
C MET A 1 -24.81 -10.58 55.70
N SER A 2 -24.04 -9.76 54.96
CA SER A 2 -22.73 -10.07 54.35
C SER A 2 -22.70 -11.40 53.58
N ALA A 3 -22.80 -11.31 52.26
CA ALA A 3 -21.85 -11.90 51.31
C ALA A 3 -22.20 -11.43 49.89
N LEU A 4 -21.68 -10.26 49.51
CA LEU A 4 -21.55 -9.85 48.11
C LEU A 4 -20.58 -10.81 47.42
N ALA A 5 -21.11 -11.64 46.53
CA ALA A 5 -20.34 -12.61 45.75
C ALA A 5 -19.32 -11.90 44.84
N GLY A 6 -18.12 -12.47 44.82
CA GLY A 6 -16.88 -11.85 44.35
C GLY A 6 -16.86 -11.36 42.91
N HIS A 7 -16.18 -10.23 42.72
CA HIS A 7 -15.74 -9.73 41.42
C HIS A 7 -14.78 -10.75 40.75
N PRO A 8 -15.12 -11.33 39.58
CA PRO A 8 -14.27 -12.30 38.88
C PRO A 8 -13.12 -11.65 38.08
N GLY A 9 -12.99 -10.32 38.11
CA GLY A 9 -12.05 -9.55 37.28
C GLY A 9 -10.58 -10.01 37.36
N PRO A 10 -9.97 -10.16 38.55
CA PRO A 10 -8.53 -10.47 38.65
C PRO A 10 -8.18 -11.89 38.20
N ALA A 11 -9.02 -12.88 38.53
CA ALA A 11 -8.78 -14.29 38.19
C ALA A 11 -9.00 -14.59 36.70
N VAL A 12 -9.97 -13.90 36.07
CA VAL A 12 -10.21 -13.99 34.62
C VAL A 12 -9.09 -13.32 33.82
N LEU A 13 -8.57 -12.18 34.29
CA LEU A 13 -7.42 -11.50 33.70
C LEU A 13 -6.15 -12.36 33.80
N ALA A 14 -5.90 -12.98 34.95
CA ALA A 14 -4.76 -13.88 35.16
C ALA A 14 -4.83 -15.16 34.30
N ARG A 15 -6.03 -15.73 34.09
CA ARG A 15 -6.24 -16.86 33.17
C ARG A 15 -6.04 -16.45 31.70
N ARG A 16 -6.58 -15.30 31.27
CA ARG A 16 -6.36 -14.78 29.91
C ARG A 16 -4.90 -14.47 29.63
N TRP A 17 -4.16 -13.97 30.62
CA TRP A 17 -2.72 -13.73 30.50
C TRP A 17 -1.92 -14.99 30.21
N ARG A 18 -2.39 -16.16 30.67
CA ARG A 18 -1.74 -17.46 30.44
C ARG A 18 -2.31 -18.24 29.26
N ASP A 19 -3.31 -17.72 28.55
CA ASP A 19 -3.94 -18.40 27.41
C ASP A 19 -3.41 -17.88 26.06
N PRO A 20 -2.61 -18.68 25.33
CA PRO A 20 -2.12 -18.31 23.99
C PRO A 20 -3.24 -18.08 22.96
N ALA A 21 -4.44 -18.64 23.15
CA ALA A 21 -5.58 -18.39 22.26
C ALA A 21 -6.19 -16.99 22.47
N ALA A 22 -6.26 -16.54 23.73
CA ALA A 22 -6.71 -15.20 24.06
C ALA A 22 -5.78 -14.13 23.46
N TRP A 23 -4.47 -14.28 23.60
CA TRP A 23 -3.51 -13.34 23.00
C TRP A 23 -3.55 -13.33 21.47
N ARG A 24 -3.73 -14.48 20.82
CA ARG A 24 -3.94 -14.54 19.36
C ARG A 24 -5.19 -13.75 18.93
N THR A 25 -6.27 -13.88 19.68
CA THR A 25 -7.52 -13.12 19.47
C THR A 25 -7.28 -11.62 19.64
N THR A 26 -6.50 -11.21 20.65
CA THR A 26 -6.11 -9.81 20.85
C THR A 26 -5.34 -9.27 19.65
N VAL A 27 -4.35 -10.02 19.15
CA VAL A 27 -3.57 -9.61 17.96
C VAL A 27 -4.48 -9.49 16.73
N ASP A 28 -5.48 -10.37 16.56
CA ASP A 28 -6.47 -10.22 15.49
C ASP A 28 -7.23 -8.89 15.60
N VAL A 29 -7.71 -8.54 16.79
CA VAL A 29 -8.45 -7.28 17.03
C VAL A 29 -7.54 -6.08 16.77
N VAL A 30 -6.30 -6.11 17.25
CA VAL A 30 -5.34 -5.02 17.01
C VAL A 30 -5.04 -4.87 15.52
N ALA A 31 -4.85 -5.97 14.78
CA ALA A 31 -4.63 -5.93 13.34
C ALA A 31 -5.84 -5.39 12.57
N ILE A 32 -7.06 -5.75 12.99
CA ILE A 32 -8.32 -5.21 12.44
C ILE A 32 -8.40 -3.70 12.67
N LEU A 33 -8.13 -3.23 13.89
CA LEU A 33 -8.13 -1.81 14.22
C LEU A 33 -7.03 -1.05 13.47
N LEU A 34 -5.86 -1.67 13.30
CA LEU A 34 -4.73 -1.10 12.56
C LEU A 34 -5.15 -0.86 11.11
N ALA A 35 -5.72 -1.85 10.44
CA ALA A 35 -6.21 -1.72 9.08
C ALA A 35 -7.38 -0.72 8.97
N ALA A 36 -8.31 -0.71 9.93
CA ALA A 36 -9.39 0.27 9.98
C ALA A 36 -8.87 1.70 10.17
N SER A 37 -7.77 1.90 10.90
CA SER A 37 -7.19 3.22 11.15
C SER A 37 -6.39 3.79 9.98
N LEU A 38 -6.02 2.95 9.01
CA LEU A 38 -5.09 3.30 7.94
C LEU A 38 -5.55 4.50 7.10
N PRO A 39 -6.82 4.63 6.68
CA PRO A 39 -7.30 5.81 5.95
C PRO A 39 -7.27 7.10 6.79
N TRP A 40 -7.36 6.98 8.13
CA TRP A 40 -7.69 8.09 9.01
C TRP A 40 -6.50 8.67 9.77
N SER A 41 -5.52 7.86 10.21
CA SER A 41 -4.49 8.36 11.12
C SER A 41 -3.16 7.61 10.99
N THR A 42 -2.08 8.34 10.72
CA THR A 42 -0.73 7.78 10.70
C THR A 42 -0.22 7.42 12.10
N SER A 43 -0.54 8.26 13.09
CA SER A 43 -0.17 8.02 14.49
C SER A 43 -0.84 6.77 15.04
N LEU A 44 -2.14 6.58 14.78
CA LEU A 44 -2.88 5.42 15.27
C LEU A 44 -2.34 4.12 14.64
N VAL A 45 -2.03 4.12 13.34
CA VAL A 45 -1.39 2.98 12.66
C VAL A 45 -0.05 2.63 13.30
N SER A 46 0.79 3.63 13.59
CA SER A 46 2.10 3.42 14.24
C SER A 46 1.95 2.82 15.64
N ILE A 47 1.05 3.39 16.46
CA ILE A 47 0.78 2.92 17.83
C ILE A 47 0.25 1.49 17.79
N LEU A 48 -0.76 1.21 16.97
CA LEU A 48 -1.35 -0.11 16.85
C LEU A 48 -0.34 -1.12 16.28
N GLY A 49 0.55 -0.71 15.39
CA GLY A 49 1.64 -1.55 14.89
C GLY A 49 2.57 -2.01 16.02
N VAL A 50 2.96 -1.09 16.92
CA VAL A 50 3.78 -1.42 18.10
C VAL A 50 3.01 -2.31 19.08
N VAL A 51 1.75 -1.95 19.39
CA VAL A 51 0.89 -2.75 20.28
C VAL A 51 0.71 -4.17 19.73
N MET A 52 0.56 -4.32 18.41
CA MET A 52 0.47 -5.62 17.76
C MET A 52 1.73 -6.46 18.02
N LEU A 53 2.92 -5.90 17.86
CA LEU A 53 4.17 -6.61 18.13
C LEU A 53 4.30 -7.01 19.61
N ILE A 54 3.95 -6.11 20.54
CA ILE A 54 3.99 -6.40 21.99
C ILE A 54 3.01 -7.54 22.35
N THR A 55 1.80 -7.50 21.80
CA THR A 55 0.75 -8.49 22.08
C THR A 55 1.06 -9.87 21.48
N MET A 56 2.03 -9.98 20.57
CA MET A 56 2.51 -11.25 20.02
C MET A 56 3.54 -11.96 20.90
N VAL A 57 4.25 -11.25 21.78
CA VAL A 57 5.31 -11.79 22.64
C VAL A 57 4.84 -12.98 23.51
N PRO A 58 3.65 -12.96 24.16
CA PRO A 58 3.24 -14.01 25.08
C PRO A 58 3.03 -15.40 24.46
N PHE A 59 2.90 -15.50 23.13
CA PHE A 59 2.70 -16.77 22.42
C PHE A 59 3.71 -16.99 21.29
N LEU A 60 4.84 -16.29 21.36
CA LEU A 60 5.88 -16.37 20.35
C LEU A 60 6.62 -17.72 20.42
N ASP A 61 6.55 -18.49 19.34
CA ASP A 61 7.35 -19.70 19.12
C ASP A 61 8.57 -19.29 18.29
N LEU A 62 9.74 -19.23 18.95
CA LEU A 62 10.99 -18.75 18.35
C LEU A 62 11.44 -19.62 17.18
N ASP A 63 11.30 -20.95 17.28
CA ASP A 63 11.72 -21.86 16.22
C ASP A 63 10.88 -21.64 14.95
N ARG A 64 9.58 -21.44 15.12
CA ARG A 64 8.69 -21.11 13.99
C ARG A 64 8.94 -19.72 13.44
N LEU A 65 9.17 -18.73 14.30
CA LEU A 65 9.52 -17.38 13.84
C LEU A 65 10.79 -17.41 12.99
N LEU A 66 11.85 -18.09 13.47
CA LEU A 66 13.09 -18.25 12.73
C LEU A 66 12.88 -18.96 11.39
N LYS A 67 12.00 -19.96 11.31
CA LYS A 67 11.63 -20.61 10.04
C LYS A 67 11.00 -19.60 9.07
N ILE A 68 10.10 -18.73 9.53
CA ILE A 68 9.45 -17.72 8.70
C ILE A 68 10.43 -16.63 8.26
N LEU A 69 11.32 -16.19 9.15
CA LEU A 69 12.35 -15.19 8.84
C LEU A 69 13.33 -15.68 7.76
N LYS A 70 13.58 -17.00 7.69
CA LYS A 70 14.41 -17.63 6.65
C LYS A 70 13.70 -17.80 5.30
N GLN A 71 12.39 -17.61 5.22
CA GLN A 71 11.68 -17.72 3.95
C GLN A 71 12.01 -16.51 3.05
N PRO A 72 12.17 -16.69 1.73
CA PRO A 72 12.47 -15.58 0.81
C PRO A 72 11.49 -14.40 0.92
N ILE A 73 10.22 -14.69 1.22
CA ILE A 73 9.13 -13.72 1.41
C ILE A 73 9.42 -12.77 2.58
N SER A 74 10.07 -13.24 3.65
CA SER A 74 10.46 -12.43 4.80
C SER A 74 11.86 -11.85 4.64
N LEU A 75 12.77 -12.61 4.00
CA LEU A 75 14.17 -12.26 3.88
C LEU A 75 14.38 -11.00 3.03
N ALA A 76 13.66 -10.84 1.92
CA ALA A 76 13.85 -9.70 1.04
C ALA A 76 13.46 -8.33 1.68
N PRO A 77 12.30 -8.20 2.35
CA PRO A 77 11.99 -6.99 3.14
C PRO A 77 12.99 -6.72 4.27
N ILE A 78 13.45 -7.77 4.96
CA ILE A 78 14.47 -7.65 6.02
C ILE A 78 15.80 -7.18 5.44
N ALA A 79 16.23 -7.76 4.30
CA ALA A 79 17.45 -7.38 3.62
C ALA A 79 17.41 -5.89 3.19
N LEU A 80 16.26 -5.39 2.73
CA LEU A 80 16.10 -3.98 2.39
C LEU A 80 16.20 -3.08 3.62
N PHE A 81 15.63 -3.48 4.77
CA PHE A 81 15.80 -2.77 6.03
C PHE A 81 17.25 -2.78 6.53
N VAL A 82 17.92 -3.94 6.49
CA VAL A 82 19.32 -4.08 6.88
C VAL A 82 20.20 -3.23 5.97
N LEU A 83 19.95 -3.24 4.66
CA LEU A 83 20.65 -2.37 3.71
C LEU A 83 20.44 -0.89 4.03
N ALA A 84 19.21 -0.49 4.39
CA ALA A 84 18.94 0.87 4.85
C ALA A 84 19.71 1.22 6.13
N LEU A 85 19.82 0.29 7.07
CA LEU A 85 20.57 0.50 8.31
C LEU A 85 22.08 0.58 8.08
N VAL A 86 22.67 -0.39 7.37
CA VAL A 86 24.10 -0.40 7.05
C VAL A 86 24.45 0.78 6.13
N GLY A 87 23.53 1.21 5.26
CA GLY A 87 23.63 2.42 4.43
C GLY A 87 23.90 3.70 5.20
N THR A 88 23.63 3.74 6.50
CA THR A 88 23.99 4.88 7.34
C THR A 88 25.51 5.00 7.56
N LEU A 89 26.28 3.92 7.35
CA LEU A 89 27.72 3.90 7.62
C LEU A 89 28.54 4.62 6.55
N TRP A 90 28.10 4.62 5.29
CA TRP A 90 28.82 5.24 4.17
C TRP A 90 28.10 6.44 3.54
N SER A 91 27.01 6.89 4.16
CA SER A 91 26.33 8.13 3.75
C SER A 91 27.17 9.35 4.12
N ASP A 92 27.17 10.39 3.30
CA ASP A 92 27.82 11.67 3.63
C ASP A 92 26.88 12.66 4.35
N ALA A 93 25.59 12.32 4.48
CA ALA A 93 24.61 13.17 5.15
C ALA A 93 24.86 13.29 6.67
N ALA A 94 24.23 14.26 7.33
CA ALA A 94 24.27 14.37 8.80
C ALA A 94 23.57 13.16 9.46
N TRP A 95 24.07 12.69 10.62
CA TRP A 95 23.53 11.51 11.33
C TRP A 95 22.02 11.56 11.58
N GLY A 96 21.46 12.73 11.88
CA GLY A 96 20.01 12.91 12.01
C GLY A 96 19.24 12.52 10.75
N ALA A 97 19.73 12.93 9.57
CA ALA A 97 19.13 12.58 8.28
C ALA A 97 19.32 11.08 7.95
N ARG A 98 20.48 10.51 8.29
CA ARG A 98 20.76 9.07 8.10
C ARG A 98 19.77 8.20 8.88
N LEU A 99 19.62 8.46 10.18
CA LEU A 99 18.72 7.70 11.06
C LEU A 99 17.25 7.91 10.67
N TYR A 100 16.88 9.15 10.32
CA TYR A 100 15.53 9.45 9.85
C TYR A 100 15.17 8.65 8.59
N ALA A 101 16.12 8.45 7.67
CA ALA A 101 15.91 7.69 6.44
C ALA A 101 15.68 6.17 6.67
N VAL A 102 16.14 5.62 7.81
CA VAL A 102 15.91 4.21 8.16
C VAL A 102 14.48 3.97 8.66
N GLY A 103 13.89 4.95 9.35
CA GLY A 103 12.55 4.83 9.95
C GLY A 103 11.47 4.33 8.98
N PRO A 104 11.34 4.91 7.77
CA PRO A 104 10.43 4.42 6.73
C PRO A 104 10.58 2.94 6.36
N ALA A 105 11.80 2.38 6.41
CA ALA A 105 12.05 0.97 6.11
C ALA A 105 11.66 0.04 7.28
N ALA A 106 11.65 0.54 8.53
CA ALA A 106 11.41 -0.28 9.72
C ALA A 106 10.05 -0.98 9.72
N LYS A 107 9.02 -0.37 9.11
CA LYS A 107 7.69 -0.97 8.97
C LYS A 107 7.71 -2.29 8.17
N LEU A 108 8.69 -2.50 7.29
CA LEU A 108 8.84 -3.77 6.57
C LEU A 108 9.11 -4.95 7.50
N LEU A 109 9.68 -4.71 8.69
CA LEU A 109 9.90 -5.75 9.71
C LEU A 109 8.60 -6.25 10.35
N VAL A 110 7.49 -5.51 10.19
CA VAL A 110 6.17 -5.95 10.64
C VAL A 110 5.59 -7.04 9.72
N LEU A 111 6.04 -7.10 8.46
CA LEU A 111 5.55 -8.08 7.48
C LEU A 111 5.81 -9.53 7.93
N PRO A 112 7.02 -9.94 8.35
CA PRO A 112 7.24 -11.28 8.91
C PRO A 112 6.38 -11.60 10.13
N ALA A 113 6.10 -10.61 11.00
CA ALA A 113 5.23 -10.79 12.15
C ALA A 113 3.77 -11.05 11.71
N LEU A 114 3.28 -10.31 10.72
CA LEU A 114 1.95 -10.55 10.15
C LEU A 114 1.85 -11.92 9.46
N LEU A 115 2.86 -12.32 8.67
CA LEU A 115 2.94 -13.66 8.09
C LEU A 115 2.87 -14.73 9.18
N TYR A 116 3.69 -14.58 10.22
CA TYR A 116 3.69 -15.44 11.39
C TYR A 116 2.28 -15.52 11.98
N HIS A 117 1.64 -14.41 12.33
CA HIS A 117 0.33 -14.43 12.98
C HIS A 117 -0.78 -15.05 12.11
N PHE A 118 -0.93 -14.58 10.88
CA PHE A 118 -2.02 -14.98 9.99
C PHE A 118 -1.83 -16.34 9.32
N GLN A 119 -0.65 -16.95 9.44
CA GLN A 119 -0.50 -18.39 9.17
C GLN A 119 -1.29 -19.26 10.18
N ARG A 120 -1.60 -18.73 11.36
CA ARG A 120 -2.33 -19.45 12.42
C ARG A 120 -3.75 -18.93 12.64
N SER A 121 -3.97 -17.64 12.44
CA SER A 121 -5.29 -17.04 12.61
C SER A 121 -6.21 -17.35 11.42
N GLU A 122 -7.50 -17.53 11.71
CA GLU A 122 -8.54 -17.61 10.67
C GLU A 122 -9.12 -16.24 10.30
N ARG A 123 -8.76 -15.18 11.05
CA ARG A 123 -9.44 -13.89 10.99
C ARG A 123 -8.85 -12.91 9.99
N GLY A 124 -7.95 -13.34 9.10
CA GLY A 124 -7.32 -12.45 8.12
C GLY A 124 -8.30 -11.72 7.20
N LEU A 125 -9.43 -12.35 6.83
CA LEU A 125 -10.49 -11.69 6.06
C LEU A 125 -11.10 -10.50 6.81
N TRP A 126 -11.17 -10.53 8.15
CA TRP A 126 -11.70 -9.43 8.95
C TRP A 126 -10.83 -8.18 8.85
N VAL A 127 -9.53 -8.34 8.63
CA VAL A 127 -8.62 -7.20 8.42
C VAL A 127 -8.96 -6.51 7.10
N PHE A 128 -9.17 -7.27 6.03
CA PHE A 128 -9.55 -6.73 4.73
C PHE A 128 -10.94 -6.12 4.72
N THR A 129 -11.92 -6.74 5.40
CA THR A 129 -13.27 -6.16 5.50
C THR A 129 -13.28 -4.89 6.34
N ALA A 130 -12.48 -4.81 7.41
CA ALA A 130 -12.35 -3.59 8.20
C ALA A 130 -11.68 -2.45 7.43
N PHE A 131 -10.63 -2.76 6.66
CA PHE A 131 -10.03 -1.78 5.74
C PHE A 131 -11.05 -1.30 4.69
N LEU A 132 -11.76 -2.22 4.03
CA LEU A 132 -12.79 -1.88 3.05
C LEU A 132 -13.91 -1.01 3.66
N ALA A 133 -14.45 -1.39 4.82
CA ALA A 133 -15.49 -0.64 5.52
C ALA A 133 -15.00 0.77 5.89
N SER A 134 -13.74 0.87 6.31
CA SER A 134 -13.08 2.14 6.61
C SER A 134 -12.95 3.03 5.37
N CYS A 135 -12.57 2.48 4.22
CA CYS A 135 -12.53 3.20 2.95
C CYS A 135 -13.93 3.61 2.45
N VAL A 136 -14.97 2.78 2.66
CA VAL A 136 -16.36 3.16 2.35
C VAL A 136 -16.79 4.35 3.19
N LEU A 137 -16.48 4.35 4.48
CA LEU A 137 -16.74 5.50 5.35
C LEU A 137 -15.94 6.74 4.89
N MET A 138 -14.71 6.55 4.40
CA MET A 138 -13.92 7.64 3.81
C MET A 138 -14.56 8.22 2.55
N VAL A 139 -15.22 7.42 1.70
CA VAL A 139 -16.00 7.92 0.55
C VAL A 139 -17.17 8.80 1.01
N VAL A 140 -17.89 8.37 2.05
CA VAL A 140 -19.00 9.14 2.63
C VAL A 140 -18.47 10.49 3.15
N MET A 141 -17.37 10.48 3.91
CA MET A 141 -16.78 11.70 4.45
C MET A 141 -16.21 12.61 3.35
N SER A 142 -15.52 12.04 2.36
CA SER A 142 -15.02 12.78 1.20
C SER A 142 -16.16 13.47 0.44
N THR A 143 -17.30 12.79 0.29
CA THR A 143 -18.50 13.36 -0.33
C THR A 143 -19.10 14.46 0.53
N ALA A 144 -19.20 14.28 1.84
CA ALA A 144 -19.68 15.30 2.77
C ALA A 144 -18.83 16.58 2.72
N VAL A 145 -17.50 16.44 2.69
CA VAL A 145 -16.55 17.56 2.53
C VAL A 145 -16.69 18.23 1.16
N ALA A 146 -16.97 17.47 0.11
CA ALA A 146 -17.15 18.02 -1.23
C ALA A 146 -18.38 18.95 -1.34
N PHE A 147 -19.41 18.72 -0.52
CA PHE A 147 -20.59 19.58 -0.39
C PHE A 147 -20.41 20.69 0.65
N ASN A 148 -19.73 20.40 1.77
CA ASN A 148 -19.43 21.37 2.82
C ASN A 148 -17.93 21.35 3.18
N PRO A 149 -17.10 22.20 2.56
CA PRO A 149 -15.67 22.25 2.79
C PRO A 149 -15.26 22.55 4.25
N ALA A 150 -16.14 23.17 5.05
CA ALA A 150 -15.87 23.45 6.46
C ALA A 150 -15.77 22.20 7.34
N LEU A 151 -16.22 21.04 6.83
CA LEU A 151 -16.10 19.75 7.51
C LEU A 151 -14.69 19.12 7.36
N ALA A 152 -13.80 19.69 6.54
CA ALA A 152 -12.45 19.16 6.40
C ALA A 152 -11.64 19.35 7.70
N LEU A 153 -10.99 18.30 8.17
CA LEU A 153 -10.10 18.35 9.34
C LEU A 153 -8.78 19.11 9.05
N LYS A 154 -8.49 19.35 7.77
CA LYS A 154 -7.28 20.05 7.31
C LYS A 154 -7.61 21.47 6.87
N ALA A 155 -6.92 22.46 7.44
CA ALA A 155 -7.00 23.84 6.99
C ALA A 155 -6.54 23.95 5.53
N ASN A 156 -7.32 24.62 4.67
CA ASN A 156 -7.09 24.73 3.22
C ASN A 156 -7.01 23.38 2.48
N ALA A 157 -7.84 22.40 2.87
CA ALA A 157 -7.96 21.16 2.11
C ALA A 157 -8.52 21.41 0.70
N ASP A 158 -7.88 20.83 -0.32
CA ASP A 158 -8.50 20.72 -1.65
C ASP A 158 -9.83 19.97 -1.53
N ARG A 159 -10.80 20.30 -2.39
CA ARG A 159 -12.17 19.78 -2.34
C ARG A 159 -12.19 18.25 -2.22
N GLY A 160 -12.83 17.74 -1.16
CA GLY A 160 -13.06 16.31 -0.93
C GLY A 160 -11.93 15.52 -0.27
N ILE A 161 -10.79 16.17 0.03
CA ILE A 161 -9.74 15.57 0.88
C ILE A 161 -10.14 15.79 2.34
N PHE A 162 -10.51 14.72 3.03
CA PHE A 162 -10.97 14.81 4.42
C PHE A 162 -9.82 14.92 5.43
N VAL A 163 -8.79 14.06 5.31
CA VAL A 163 -7.71 13.99 6.32
C VAL A 163 -6.32 14.18 5.73
N LYS A 164 -5.88 13.31 4.81
CA LYS A 164 -4.49 13.25 4.36
C LYS A 164 -4.27 14.01 3.05
N ASN A 165 -4.18 13.27 1.95
CA ASN A 165 -3.94 13.80 0.62
C ASN A 165 -4.69 12.95 -0.41
N TYR A 166 -4.80 13.47 -1.64
CA TYR A 166 -5.54 12.82 -2.73
C TYR A 166 -4.82 11.59 -3.32
N ILE A 167 -3.52 11.45 -3.10
CA ILE A 167 -2.73 10.30 -3.56
C ILE A 167 -3.08 9.09 -2.70
N ASP A 168 -2.96 9.22 -1.37
CA ASP A 168 -3.32 8.22 -0.37
C ASP A 168 -4.76 7.72 -0.62
N GLN A 169 -5.73 8.64 -0.63
CA GLN A 169 -7.15 8.29 -0.85
C GLN A 169 -7.37 7.60 -2.20
N GLY A 170 -6.71 8.08 -3.26
CA GLY A 170 -6.82 7.46 -4.58
C GLY A 170 -6.23 6.05 -4.64
N GLN A 171 -5.16 5.77 -3.90
CA GLN A 171 -4.58 4.43 -3.79
C GLN A 171 -5.53 3.47 -3.09
N GLU A 172 -6.13 3.87 -1.97
CA GLU A 172 -7.08 3.03 -1.23
C GLU A 172 -8.34 2.72 -2.06
N PHE A 173 -8.91 3.74 -2.70
CA PHE A 173 -10.14 3.61 -3.48
C PHE A 173 -9.94 2.75 -4.73
N SER A 174 -8.81 2.92 -5.43
CA SER A 174 -8.48 2.08 -6.59
C SER A 174 -8.26 0.62 -6.18
N LEU A 175 -7.54 0.36 -5.08
CA LEU A 175 -7.35 -0.99 -4.55
C LEU A 175 -8.70 -1.63 -4.19
N CYS A 176 -9.53 -0.93 -3.42
CA CYS A 176 -10.83 -1.44 -2.97
C CYS A 176 -11.79 -1.70 -4.14
N ALA A 177 -11.89 -0.76 -5.09
CA ALA A 177 -12.77 -0.91 -6.25
C ALA A 177 -12.40 -2.15 -7.08
N VAL A 178 -11.11 -2.35 -7.37
CA VAL A 178 -10.67 -3.48 -8.19
C VAL A 178 -10.67 -4.79 -7.40
N ALA A 179 -10.38 -4.75 -6.09
CA ALA A 179 -10.47 -5.93 -5.23
C ALA A 179 -11.89 -6.52 -5.18
N LEU A 180 -12.92 -5.67 -5.23
CA LEU A 180 -14.33 -6.08 -5.25
C LEU A 180 -14.76 -6.81 -6.54
N ALA A 181 -14.02 -6.69 -7.65
CA ALA A 181 -14.37 -7.35 -8.90
C ALA A 181 -14.45 -8.88 -8.77
N TYR A 182 -13.51 -9.49 -8.02
CA TYR A 182 -13.49 -10.94 -7.79
C TYR A 182 -14.73 -11.45 -7.03
N PRO A 183 -15.08 -10.94 -5.82
CA PRO A 183 -16.27 -11.41 -5.10
C PRO A 183 -17.58 -11.07 -5.84
N ILE A 184 -17.66 -9.94 -6.57
CA ILE A 184 -18.80 -9.62 -7.44
C ILE A 184 -18.97 -10.71 -8.50
N ALA A 185 -17.90 -11.05 -9.23
CA ALA A 185 -17.95 -12.08 -10.27
C ALA A 185 -18.36 -13.45 -9.71
N GLN A 186 -17.87 -13.84 -8.53
CA GLN A 186 -18.25 -15.08 -7.86
C GLN A 186 -19.73 -15.09 -7.46
N LEU A 187 -20.24 -14.00 -6.88
CA LEU A 187 -21.64 -13.89 -6.49
C LEU A 187 -22.60 -13.89 -7.69
N LEU A 188 -22.22 -13.23 -8.79
CA LEU A 188 -22.98 -13.25 -10.04
C LEU A 188 -23.03 -14.65 -10.65
N ARG A 189 -21.91 -15.39 -10.67
CA ARG A 189 -21.88 -16.79 -11.11
C ARG A 189 -22.77 -17.68 -10.23
N ALA A 190 -22.79 -17.43 -8.92
CA ALA A 190 -23.66 -18.10 -7.97
C ALA A 190 -25.12 -17.60 -7.99
N ARG A 191 -25.49 -16.72 -8.94
CA ARG A 191 -26.83 -16.10 -9.08
C ARG A 191 -27.32 -15.37 -7.82
N ARG A 192 -26.41 -14.91 -6.95
CA ARG A 192 -26.73 -14.11 -5.75
C ARG A 192 -26.71 -12.63 -6.10
N PHE A 193 -27.75 -12.18 -6.80
CA PHE A 193 -27.80 -10.82 -7.37
C PHE A 193 -27.83 -9.69 -6.33
N VAL A 194 -28.51 -9.88 -5.19
CA VAL A 194 -28.61 -8.85 -4.14
C VAL A 194 -27.24 -8.47 -3.56
N PRO A 195 -26.44 -9.41 -2.98
CA PRO A 195 -25.12 -9.06 -2.46
C PRO A 195 -24.16 -8.61 -3.56
N ALA A 196 -24.27 -9.15 -4.78
CA ALA A 196 -23.49 -8.67 -5.92
C ALA A 196 -23.81 -7.20 -6.25
N GLY A 197 -25.10 -6.82 -6.21
CA GLY A 197 -25.57 -5.46 -6.42
C GLY A 197 -25.03 -4.49 -5.36
N ILE A 198 -25.01 -4.88 -4.09
CA ILE A 198 -24.45 -4.06 -2.99
C ILE A 198 -22.95 -3.83 -3.21
N LEU A 199 -22.17 -4.88 -3.47
CA LEU A 199 -20.73 -4.73 -3.73
C LEU A 199 -20.45 -3.91 -4.99
N THR A 200 -21.30 -4.04 -6.02
CA THR A 200 -21.22 -3.24 -7.25
C THR A 200 -21.50 -1.77 -6.97
N ALA A 201 -22.51 -1.46 -6.15
CA ALA A 201 -22.81 -0.08 -5.74
C ALA A 201 -21.63 0.54 -4.96
N ILE A 202 -21.00 -0.23 -4.07
CA ILE A 202 -19.80 0.21 -3.34
C ILE A 202 -18.63 0.47 -4.31
N MET A 203 -18.39 -0.45 -5.26
CA MET A 203 -17.37 -0.29 -6.29
C MET A 203 -17.61 0.99 -7.13
N ILE A 204 -18.86 1.23 -7.54
CA ILE A 204 -19.24 2.44 -8.28
C ILE A 204 -19.04 3.69 -7.42
N ALA A 205 -19.36 3.64 -6.13
CA ALA A 205 -19.15 4.79 -5.23
C ALA A 205 -17.68 5.18 -5.12
N PHE A 206 -16.76 4.22 -5.02
CA PHE A 206 -15.32 4.49 -5.08
C PHE A 206 -14.91 5.15 -6.40
N LEU A 207 -15.31 4.58 -7.54
CA LEU A 207 -14.96 5.12 -8.85
C LEU A 207 -15.56 6.52 -9.07
N ALA A 208 -16.81 6.74 -8.67
CA ALA A 208 -17.48 8.02 -8.78
C ALA A 208 -16.78 9.10 -7.93
N ASN A 209 -16.43 8.78 -6.68
CA ASN A 209 -15.69 9.71 -5.84
C ASN A 209 -14.34 10.09 -6.49
N MET A 210 -13.63 9.13 -7.08
CA MET A 210 -12.36 9.41 -7.77
C MET A 210 -12.51 10.24 -9.04
N ILE A 211 -13.61 10.09 -9.78
CA ILE A 211 -13.87 10.82 -11.04
C ILE A 211 -14.36 12.25 -10.79
N PHE A 212 -15.16 12.46 -9.75
CA PHE A 212 -15.90 13.71 -9.53
C PHE A 212 -15.44 14.51 -8.31
N ILE A 213 -14.62 13.93 -7.43
CA ILE A 213 -14.19 14.56 -6.19
C ILE A 213 -12.66 14.54 -6.10
N VAL A 214 -12.06 13.36 -5.95
CA VAL A 214 -10.62 13.19 -5.69
C VAL A 214 -9.91 12.69 -6.95
N VAL A 215 -9.80 13.56 -7.97
CA VAL A 215 -9.16 13.22 -9.24
C VAL A 215 -7.65 13.07 -9.06
N SER A 216 -7.20 11.81 -8.96
CA SER A 216 -5.79 11.44 -8.89
C SER A 216 -5.24 11.03 -10.25
N ARG A 217 -4.16 11.69 -10.70
CA ARG A 217 -3.47 11.36 -11.97
C ARG A 217 -2.91 9.93 -11.97
N THR A 218 -2.41 9.45 -10.83
CA THR A 218 -1.89 8.09 -10.71
C THR A 218 -3.00 7.06 -10.82
N ALA A 219 -4.18 7.35 -10.27
CA ALA A 219 -5.33 6.44 -10.36
C ALA A 219 -5.84 6.21 -11.79
N LEU A 220 -5.80 7.24 -12.63
CA LEU A 220 -6.18 7.14 -14.04
C LEU A 220 -5.31 6.14 -14.81
N VAL A 221 -4.06 5.95 -14.38
CA VAL A 221 -3.13 4.99 -14.97
C VAL A 221 -3.23 3.63 -14.28
N THR A 222 -3.37 3.60 -12.96
CA THR A 222 -3.28 2.35 -12.20
C THR A 222 -4.55 1.50 -12.31
N ILE A 223 -5.74 2.10 -12.35
CA ILE A 223 -7.00 1.35 -12.47
C ILE A 223 -7.03 0.52 -13.77
N PRO A 224 -6.74 1.09 -14.96
CA PRO A 224 -6.65 0.29 -16.19
C PRO A 224 -5.65 -0.86 -16.11
N ILE A 225 -4.49 -0.64 -15.49
CA ILE A 225 -3.47 -1.67 -15.33
C ILE A 225 -3.96 -2.79 -14.41
N LEU A 226 -4.56 -2.45 -13.26
CA LEU A 226 -5.09 -3.45 -12.32
C LEU A 226 -6.26 -4.24 -12.95
N LEU A 227 -7.13 -3.59 -13.72
CA LEU A 227 -8.19 -4.25 -14.48
C LEU A 227 -7.65 -5.12 -15.61
N ALA A 228 -6.59 -4.69 -16.30
CA ALA A 228 -5.93 -5.49 -17.32
C ALA A 228 -5.31 -6.75 -16.70
N VAL A 229 -4.62 -6.63 -15.56
CA VAL A 229 -4.10 -7.76 -14.79
C VAL A 229 -5.23 -8.69 -14.35
N PHE A 230 -6.33 -8.16 -13.82
CA PHE A 230 -7.52 -8.95 -13.48
C PHE A 230 -8.02 -9.76 -14.69
N GLY A 231 -8.18 -9.07 -15.83
CA GLY A 231 -8.68 -9.68 -17.05
C GLY A 231 -7.75 -10.78 -17.57
N LEU A 232 -6.44 -10.51 -17.63
CA LEU A 232 -5.45 -11.46 -18.10
C LEU A 232 -5.40 -12.74 -17.26
N ILE A 233 -5.67 -12.64 -15.96
CA ILE A 233 -5.59 -13.77 -15.02
C ILE A 233 -6.91 -14.52 -14.91
N HIS A 234 -8.05 -13.83 -14.84
CA HIS A 234 -9.33 -14.43 -14.45
C HIS A 234 -10.36 -14.54 -15.58
N LEU A 235 -10.10 -13.95 -16.75
CA LEU A 235 -11.07 -13.85 -17.83
C LEU A 235 -10.52 -14.31 -19.19
N LYS A 236 -11.42 -14.74 -20.07
CA LYS A 236 -11.08 -15.10 -21.46
C LYS A 236 -10.78 -13.82 -22.25
N TRP A 237 -9.92 -13.92 -23.27
CA TRP A 237 -9.49 -12.75 -24.08
C TRP A 237 -10.65 -11.89 -24.60
N ARG A 238 -11.77 -12.50 -24.99
CA ARG A 238 -12.98 -11.79 -25.45
C ARG A 238 -13.60 -10.91 -24.37
N ALA A 239 -13.63 -11.38 -23.12
CA ALA A 239 -14.10 -10.60 -21.98
C ALA A 239 -13.11 -9.49 -21.63
N ASN A 240 -11.79 -9.70 -21.83
CA ASN A 240 -10.79 -8.65 -21.66
C ASN A 240 -10.94 -7.54 -22.69
N LEU A 241 -11.20 -7.90 -23.95
CA LEU A 241 -11.49 -6.92 -24.99
C LEU A 241 -12.75 -6.12 -24.63
N MET A 242 -13.83 -6.78 -24.17
CA MET A 242 -15.04 -6.07 -23.75
C MET A 242 -14.78 -5.14 -22.57
N ILE A 243 -14.07 -5.57 -21.53
CA ILE A 243 -13.73 -4.72 -20.39
C ILE A 243 -12.86 -3.54 -20.81
N ALA A 244 -11.88 -3.75 -21.70
CA ALA A 244 -11.05 -2.68 -22.21
C ALA A 244 -11.88 -1.65 -22.99
N VAL A 245 -12.75 -2.11 -23.88
CA VAL A 245 -13.67 -1.23 -24.64
C VAL A 245 -14.62 -0.50 -23.69
N THR A 246 -15.23 -1.18 -22.73
CA THR A 246 -16.11 -0.57 -21.73
C THR A 246 -15.38 0.44 -20.87
N ALA A 247 -14.14 0.16 -20.43
CA ALA A 247 -13.33 1.09 -19.67
C ALA A 247 -12.97 2.34 -20.48
N VAL A 248 -12.65 2.18 -21.77
CA VAL A 248 -12.42 3.31 -22.70
C VAL A 248 -13.70 4.14 -22.87
N VAL A 249 -14.84 3.50 -23.11
CA VAL A 249 -16.13 4.20 -23.27
C VAL A 249 -16.51 4.96 -22.00
N ILE A 250 -16.40 4.32 -20.83
CA ILE A 250 -16.65 4.97 -19.53
C ILE A 250 -15.66 6.11 -19.30
N GLY A 251 -14.39 5.93 -19.66
CA GLY A 251 -13.37 6.97 -19.56
C GLY A 251 -13.67 8.18 -20.44
N LEU A 252 -14.10 7.97 -21.68
CA LEU A 252 -14.52 9.04 -22.61
C LEU A 252 -15.81 9.72 -22.14
N ALA A 253 -16.78 8.97 -21.62
CA ALA A 253 -18.00 9.53 -21.05
C ALA A 253 -17.68 10.38 -19.81
N ALA A 254 -16.88 9.85 -18.88
CA ALA A 254 -16.40 10.58 -17.70
C ALA A 254 -15.62 11.85 -18.08
N TRP A 255 -14.80 11.77 -19.12
CA TRP A 255 -14.10 12.92 -19.70
C TRP A 255 -15.08 13.99 -20.18
N SER A 256 -16.13 13.62 -20.92
CA SER A 256 -17.11 14.60 -21.42
C SER A 256 -17.93 15.27 -20.32
N VAL A 257 -18.16 14.58 -19.20
CA VAL A 257 -19.06 15.02 -18.12
C VAL A 257 -18.32 15.70 -16.96
N SER A 258 -17.04 15.45 -16.73
CA SER A 258 -16.27 15.98 -15.59
C SER A 258 -15.35 17.15 -16.00
N PRO A 259 -15.71 18.41 -15.73
CA PRO A 259 -14.84 19.57 -16.00
C PRO A 259 -13.51 19.49 -15.25
N GLN A 260 -13.50 18.87 -14.07
CA GLN A 260 -12.29 18.66 -13.26
C GLN A 260 -11.32 17.70 -13.95
N LEU A 261 -11.83 16.61 -14.53
CA LEU A 261 -11.02 15.66 -15.29
C LEU A 261 -10.44 16.31 -16.55
N GLN A 262 -11.26 17.09 -17.27
CA GLN A 262 -10.82 17.89 -18.43
C GLN A 262 -9.71 18.87 -18.03
N GLN A 263 -9.92 19.65 -16.97
CA GLN A 263 -8.95 20.61 -16.47
C GLN A 263 -7.66 19.93 -16.03
N LYS A 264 -7.72 18.78 -15.35
CA LYS A 264 -6.52 18.07 -14.86
C LYS A 264 -5.60 17.60 -15.98
N VAL A 265 -6.17 17.14 -17.10
CA VAL A 265 -5.42 16.66 -18.26
C VAL A 265 -5.06 17.79 -19.22
N SER A 266 -5.88 18.83 -19.40
CA SER A 266 -5.46 20.01 -20.15
C SER A 266 -4.27 20.69 -19.48
N THR A 267 -4.29 20.80 -18.15
CA THR A 267 -3.15 21.29 -17.36
C THR A 267 -1.92 20.40 -17.53
N PHE A 268 -2.08 19.09 -17.74
CA PHE A 268 -0.95 18.18 -17.97
C PHE A 268 -0.25 18.49 -19.30
N THR A 269 -1.03 18.61 -20.38
CA THR A 269 -0.50 18.97 -21.71
C THR A 269 0.16 20.35 -21.69
N GLN A 270 -0.48 21.32 -21.03
CA GLN A 270 0.05 22.68 -20.91
C GLN A 270 1.35 22.72 -20.09
N GLN A 271 1.40 22.06 -18.93
CA GLN A 271 2.61 21.97 -18.09
C GLN A 271 3.79 21.29 -18.80
N TYR A 272 3.51 20.28 -19.65
CA TYR A 272 4.54 19.62 -20.44
C TYR A 272 5.10 20.54 -21.54
N GLN A 273 4.21 21.27 -22.23
CA GLN A 273 4.62 22.23 -23.27
C GLN A 273 5.37 23.43 -22.67
N ASP A 274 4.96 23.92 -21.50
CA ASP A 274 5.63 25.01 -20.80
C ASP A 274 7.03 24.60 -20.33
N TYR A 275 7.21 23.35 -19.86
CA TYR A 275 8.54 22.79 -19.57
C TYR A 275 9.40 22.68 -20.83
N ARG A 276 8.85 22.11 -21.92
CA ARG A 276 9.59 21.93 -23.18
C ARG A 276 10.04 23.26 -23.80
N ASN A 277 9.27 24.32 -23.58
CA ASN A 277 9.56 25.66 -24.10
C ASN A 277 10.30 26.55 -23.09
N ASP A 278 10.75 25.99 -21.96
CA ASP A 278 11.51 26.68 -20.90
C ASP A 278 10.77 27.90 -20.31
N ARG A 279 9.43 27.85 -20.29
CA ARG A 279 8.55 28.97 -19.88
C ARG A 279 8.06 28.90 -18.43
N GLY A 280 8.61 28.02 -17.59
CA GLY A 280 8.34 28.05 -16.15
C GLY A 280 8.63 26.75 -15.40
N VAL A 281 8.64 26.85 -14.07
CA VAL A 281 8.75 25.71 -13.14
C VAL A 281 7.38 25.00 -13.08
N THR A 282 7.30 23.79 -13.62
CA THR A 282 6.07 22.97 -13.56
C THR A 282 6.31 21.70 -12.75
N SER A 283 5.26 21.19 -12.10
CA SER A 283 5.34 19.95 -11.30
C SER A 283 5.83 18.70 -12.07
N ILE A 284 5.65 18.69 -13.40
CA ILE A 284 6.14 17.62 -14.27
C ILE A 284 7.62 17.86 -14.61
N GLY A 285 7.98 19.10 -14.93
CA GLY A 285 9.37 19.50 -15.15
C GLY A 285 10.25 19.20 -13.94
N GLU A 286 9.79 19.52 -12.73
CA GLU A 286 10.48 19.19 -11.48
C GLU A 286 10.74 17.68 -11.35
N ARG A 287 9.73 16.83 -11.60
CA ARG A 287 9.91 15.36 -11.53
C ARG A 287 10.91 14.86 -12.57
N LEU A 288 10.86 15.36 -13.79
CA LEU A 288 11.80 14.96 -14.85
C LEU A 288 13.23 15.38 -14.50
N GLU A 289 13.42 16.58 -13.96
CA GLU A 289 14.71 17.03 -13.45
C GLU A 289 15.17 16.18 -12.26
N PHE A 290 14.27 15.79 -11.36
CA PHE A 290 14.63 14.88 -10.26
C PHE A 290 15.08 13.53 -10.76
N TRP A 291 14.43 12.99 -11.78
CA TRP A 291 14.81 11.72 -12.39
C TRP A 291 16.16 11.83 -13.09
N ARG A 292 16.38 12.91 -13.83
CA ARG A 292 17.66 13.20 -14.47
C ARG A 292 18.78 13.29 -13.43
N LYS A 293 18.62 14.09 -12.37
CA LYS A 293 19.63 14.21 -11.29
C LYS A 293 19.86 12.87 -10.58
N SER A 294 18.80 12.12 -10.29
CA SER A 294 18.89 10.79 -9.67
C SER A 294 19.68 9.79 -10.51
N LEU A 295 19.52 9.83 -11.84
CA LEU A 295 20.30 8.99 -12.75
C LEU A 295 21.79 9.37 -12.76
N HIS A 296 22.12 10.65 -12.64
CA HIS A 296 23.52 11.08 -12.50
C HIS A 296 24.10 10.60 -11.17
N PHE A 297 23.40 10.81 -10.06
CA PHE A 297 23.85 10.31 -8.75
C PHE A 297 24.02 8.78 -8.76
N PHE A 298 23.12 8.05 -9.41
CA PHE A 298 23.26 6.60 -9.57
C PHE A 298 24.50 6.24 -10.41
N ALA A 299 24.78 6.97 -11.49
CA ALA A 299 25.97 6.75 -12.31
C ALA A 299 27.28 7.01 -11.52
N ASP A 300 27.26 7.94 -10.57
CA ASP A 300 28.41 8.25 -9.70
C ASP A 300 28.71 7.12 -8.69
N ALA A 301 27.67 6.44 -8.18
CA ALA A 301 27.81 5.35 -7.21
C ALA A 301 26.92 4.13 -7.56
N PRO A 302 27.20 3.41 -8.66
CA PRO A 302 26.25 2.46 -9.26
C PRO A 302 26.09 1.15 -8.47
N LEU A 303 27.08 0.75 -7.68
CA LEU A 303 27.03 -0.55 -6.98
C LEU A 303 26.30 -0.45 -5.64
N ILE A 304 26.79 0.40 -4.74
CA ILE A 304 26.31 0.52 -3.35
C ILE A 304 25.60 1.84 -3.05
N GLY A 305 25.50 2.76 -4.02
CA GLY A 305 24.85 4.06 -3.84
C GLY A 305 25.57 4.98 -2.85
N HIS A 306 24.95 6.11 -2.57
CA HIS A 306 25.48 7.17 -1.71
C HIS A 306 25.12 7.02 -0.22
N GLY A 307 24.54 5.89 0.16
CA GLY A 307 24.14 5.61 1.54
C GLY A 307 22.78 6.20 1.91
N SER A 308 22.28 5.79 3.08
CA SER A 308 20.94 6.14 3.55
C SER A 308 20.85 7.60 3.97
N GLY A 309 19.78 8.28 3.53
CA GLY A 309 19.54 9.69 3.82
C GLY A 309 20.36 10.68 2.98
N SER A 310 21.14 10.18 2.01
CA SER A 310 21.95 11.00 1.10
C SER A 310 21.12 11.79 0.09
N THR A 311 19.93 11.31 -0.28
CA THR A 311 19.09 11.91 -1.33
C THR A 311 18.93 13.41 -1.16
N ARG A 312 18.43 13.86 0.00
CA ARG A 312 18.22 15.30 0.25
C ARG A 312 19.51 16.11 0.10
N HIS A 313 20.61 15.60 0.68
CA HIS A 313 21.90 16.27 0.65
C HIS A 313 22.44 16.39 -0.79
N LEU A 314 22.36 15.32 -1.58
CA LEU A 314 22.79 15.32 -2.99
C LEU A 314 21.96 16.29 -3.85
N PHE A 315 20.65 16.35 -3.60
CA PHE A 315 19.78 17.29 -4.28
C PHE A 315 20.07 18.75 -3.90
N GLU A 316 20.39 19.02 -2.63
CA GLU A 316 20.82 20.35 -2.15
C GLU A 316 22.18 20.75 -2.78
N LEU A 317 23.15 19.84 -2.85
CA LEU A 317 24.44 20.06 -3.52
C LEU A 317 24.29 20.32 -5.02
N ALA A 318 23.42 19.55 -5.70
CA ALA A 318 23.16 19.74 -7.12
C ALA A 318 22.28 20.97 -7.42
N ALA A 319 21.73 21.63 -6.40
CA ALA A 319 20.98 22.88 -6.53
C ALA A 319 21.89 24.11 -6.31
N SER A 320 22.94 24.01 -5.50
CA SER A 320 23.86 25.13 -5.22
C SER A 320 24.80 25.48 -6.39
N GLY A 321 24.96 24.57 -7.36
CA GLY A 321 25.83 24.75 -8.54
C GLY A 321 25.21 25.48 -9.74
N ARG A 322 23.91 25.81 -9.72
CA ARG A 322 23.23 26.54 -10.79
C ARG A 322 22.19 27.50 -10.22
N THR A 323 22.06 28.69 -10.82
CA THR A 323 20.93 29.62 -10.63
C THR A 323 19.65 29.05 -11.23
N ASP A 324 19.26 27.84 -10.84
CA ASP A 324 18.05 27.18 -11.30
C ASP A 324 16.92 27.57 -10.34
N LEU A 325 15.85 28.15 -10.88
CA LEU A 325 14.68 28.66 -10.14
C LEU A 325 13.94 27.60 -9.28
N ALA A 326 14.36 26.33 -9.35
CA ALA A 326 13.94 25.22 -8.50
C ALA A 326 14.83 25.02 -7.23
N ALA A 327 15.77 25.92 -6.96
CA ALA A 327 16.70 25.86 -5.82
C ALA A 327 16.05 26.06 -4.44
N GLY A 328 14.75 26.36 -4.38
CA GLY A 328 14.03 26.69 -3.14
C GLY A 328 13.29 25.53 -2.47
N THR A 329 13.15 24.36 -3.13
CA THR A 329 12.43 23.22 -2.54
C THR A 329 13.41 22.18 -2.03
N VAL A 330 13.27 21.85 -0.74
CA VAL A 330 13.99 20.75 -0.10
C VAL A 330 13.48 19.44 -0.69
N VAL A 331 14.15 18.91 -1.72
CA VAL A 331 13.74 17.68 -2.41
C VAL A 331 14.31 16.46 -1.68
N GLY A 332 13.49 15.84 -0.84
CA GLY A 332 13.86 14.62 -0.11
C GLY A 332 13.48 13.31 -0.82
N ASN A 333 12.78 13.36 -1.95
CA ASN A 333 12.20 12.19 -2.61
C ASN A 333 12.12 12.41 -4.13
N PRO A 334 12.74 11.56 -4.97
CA PRO A 334 12.72 11.71 -6.43
C PRO A 334 11.38 11.30 -7.07
N HIS A 335 10.37 10.94 -6.28
CA HIS A 335 9.07 10.48 -6.76
C HIS A 335 9.18 9.31 -7.75
N ASN A 336 10.09 8.38 -7.48
CA ASN A 336 10.24 7.11 -8.16
C ASN A 336 11.00 6.16 -7.24
N GLN A 337 10.37 5.05 -6.86
CA GLN A 337 10.90 4.10 -5.89
C GLN A 337 12.23 3.48 -6.35
N THR A 338 12.34 3.14 -7.65
CA THR A 338 13.54 2.50 -8.19
C THR A 338 14.72 3.47 -8.15
N LEU A 339 14.50 4.72 -8.56
CA LEU A 339 15.53 5.76 -8.49
C LEU A 339 15.88 6.10 -7.04
N ASN A 340 14.89 6.20 -6.15
CA ASN A 340 15.13 6.47 -4.73
C ASN A 340 16.00 5.39 -4.07
N VAL A 341 15.77 4.13 -4.43
CA VAL A 341 16.60 3.00 -3.98
C VAL A 341 17.97 3.01 -4.65
N ALA A 342 18.03 3.30 -5.96
CA ALA A 342 19.28 3.34 -6.72
C ALA A 342 20.24 4.42 -6.22
N VAL A 343 19.73 5.62 -5.90
CA VAL A 343 20.55 6.72 -5.35
C VAL A 343 21.15 6.33 -4.00
N GLN A 344 20.36 5.73 -3.10
CA GLN A 344 20.81 5.41 -1.75
C GLN A 344 21.66 4.14 -1.68
N TRP A 345 21.31 3.10 -2.43
CA TRP A 345 21.92 1.76 -2.28
C TRP A 345 22.36 1.10 -3.59
N GLY A 346 22.36 1.86 -4.69
CA GLY A 346 22.84 1.40 -5.98
C GLY A 346 22.06 0.22 -6.55
N THR A 347 22.73 -0.53 -7.42
CA THR A 347 22.19 -1.73 -8.08
C THR A 347 21.84 -2.80 -7.05
N LEU A 348 22.60 -2.91 -5.95
CA LEU A 348 22.32 -3.86 -4.87
C LEU A 348 20.93 -3.65 -4.28
N GLY A 349 20.58 -2.40 -3.96
CA GLY A 349 19.25 -2.05 -3.45
C GLY A 349 18.15 -2.36 -4.46
N VAL A 350 18.36 -2.03 -5.73
CA VAL A 350 17.39 -2.29 -6.80
C VAL A 350 17.12 -3.79 -6.94
N VAL A 351 18.18 -4.62 -6.94
CA VAL A 351 18.04 -6.08 -6.99
C VAL A 351 17.23 -6.60 -5.81
N ILE A 352 17.50 -6.13 -4.59
CA ILE A 352 16.75 -6.57 -3.39
C ILE A 352 15.28 -6.14 -3.47
N LEU A 353 15.00 -4.90 -3.90
CA LEU A 353 13.65 -4.40 -4.10
C LEU A 353 12.86 -5.24 -5.10
N TYR A 354 13.45 -5.51 -6.27
CA TYR A 354 12.78 -6.27 -7.33
C TYR A 354 12.67 -7.76 -6.96
N ALA A 355 13.65 -8.31 -6.24
CA ALA A 355 13.55 -9.65 -5.67
C ALA A 355 12.39 -9.73 -4.68
N MET A 356 12.20 -8.74 -3.80
CA MET A 356 11.05 -8.65 -2.89
C MET A 356 9.73 -8.67 -3.66
N TRP A 357 9.58 -7.82 -4.67
CA TRP A 357 8.39 -7.80 -5.50
C TRP A 357 8.17 -9.14 -6.21
N ALA A 358 9.21 -9.75 -6.77
CA ALA A 358 9.11 -11.03 -7.44
C ALA A 358 8.66 -12.15 -6.49
N VAL A 359 9.26 -12.28 -5.30
CA VAL A 359 8.85 -13.33 -4.34
C VAL A 359 7.43 -13.14 -3.84
N HIS A 360 6.96 -11.89 -3.68
CA HIS A 360 5.58 -11.62 -3.30
C HIS A 360 4.59 -11.89 -4.45
N LEU A 361 4.93 -11.52 -5.69
CA LEU A 361 4.13 -11.90 -6.87
C LEU A 361 4.00 -13.42 -6.98
N LEU A 362 5.09 -14.16 -6.77
CA LEU A 362 5.11 -15.63 -6.80
C LEU A 362 4.28 -16.24 -5.67
N LEU A 363 4.26 -15.62 -4.48
CA LEU A 363 3.44 -16.06 -3.35
C LEU A 363 1.94 -16.04 -3.69
N PHE A 364 1.50 -15.01 -4.39
CA PHE A 364 0.09 -14.77 -4.71
C PHE A 364 -0.37 -15.38 -6.04
N ARG A 365 0.39 -16.33 -6.60
CA ARG A 365 -0.06 -17.15 -7.73
C ARG A 365 -1.07 -18.17 -7.24
N GLY A 366 -2.32 -18.02 -7.65
CA GLY A 366 -3.39 -18.97 -7.36
C GLY A 366 -4.77 -18.36 -7.51
N ASP A 367 -5.78 -19.22 -7.52
CA ASP A 367 -7.18 -18.80 -7.54
C ASP A 367 -7.70 -18.56 -6.12
N GLY A 368 -8.57 -17.57 -5.97
CA GLY A 368 -9.19 -17.22 -4.70
C GLY A 368 -9.10 -15.72 -4.39
N LEU A 369 -9.97 -15.28 -3.47
CA LEU A 369 -10.03 -13.89 -3.04
C LEU A 369 -8.72 -13.43 -2.39
N VAL A 370 -8.08 -14.30 -1.60
CA VAL A 370 -6.89 -13.93 -0.82
C VAL A 370 -5.64 -13.78 -1.70
N PRO A 371 -5.29 -14.75 -2.59
CA PRO A 371 -4.26 -14.52 -3.60
C PRO A 371 -4.55 -13.28 -4.46
N TRP A 372 -5.82 -13.06 -4.85
CA TRP A 372 -6.22 -11.89 -5.61
C TRP A 372 -5.90 -10.56 -4.89
N ILE A 373 -6.31 -10.42 -3.63
CA ILE A 373 -6.01 -9.22 -2.81
C ILE A 373 -4.50 -9.02 -2.68
N GLY A 374 -3.76 -10.08 -2.34
CA GLY A 374 -2.30 -10.01 -2.19
C GLY A 374 -1.60 -9.60 -3.50
N LEU A 375 -2.03 -10.17 -4.62
CA LEU A 375 -1.52 -9.83 -5.95
C LEU A 375 -1.79 -8.37 -6.28
N LEU A 376 -3.02 -7.88 -6.07
CA LEU A 376 -3.38 -6.48 -6.32
C LEU A 376 -2.51 -5.52 -5.53
N VAL A 377 -2.28 -5.78 -4.25
CA VAL A 377 -1.42 -4.93 -3.40
C VAL A 377 -0.01 -4.84 -3.97
N VAL A 378 0.57 -5.96 -4.41
CA VAL A 378 1.93 -5.99 -4.97
C VAL A 378 1.99 -5.30 -6.34
N VAL A 379 1.05 -5.63 -7.23
CA VAL A 379 0.97 -5.05 -8.58
C VAL A 379 0.76 -3.54 -8.50
N GLN A 380 -0.21 -3.10 -7.69
CA GLN A 380 -0.46 -1.68 -7.48
C GLN A 380 0.79 -0.99 -6.99
N ASN A 381 1.47 -1.55 -5.99
CA ASN A 381 2.70 -1.00 -5.45
C ASN A 381 3.82 -0.87 -6.51
N ILE A 382 4.03 -1.87 -7.37
CA ILE A 382 5.04 -1.81 -8.44
C ILE A 382 4.75 -0.65 -9.41
N PHE A 383 3.51 -0.55 -9.90
CA PHE A 383 3.17 0.45 -10.92
C PHE A 383 3.10 1.86 -10.35
N THR A 384 2.61 2.02 -9.12
CA THR A 384 2.53 3.34 -8.48
C THR A 384 3.93 3.81 -8.06
N SER A 385 4.82 2.88 -7.75
CA SER A 385 6.25 3.12 -7.48
C SER A 385 7.06 3.66 -8.67
N LEU A 386 6.50 3.65 -9.89
CA LEU A 386 7.11 4.34 -11.04
C LEU A 386 7.00 5.87 -10.94
N PHE A 387 6.00 6.35 -10.19
CA PHE A 387 5.67 7.77 -10.08
C PHE A 387 5.79 8.33 -8.66
N ASN A 388 6.09 7.48 -7.68
CA ASN A 388 6.27 7.83 -6.26
C ASN A 388 7.21 6.80 -5.59
N SER A 389 7.55 7.01 -4.31
CA SER A 389 8.39 6.10 -3.51
C SER A 389 7.56 5.36 -2.46
N HIS A 390 6.48 4.73 -2.91
CA HIS A 390 5.39 4.27 -2.07
C HIS A 390 5.74 3.21 -1.03
N ILE A 391 6.76 2.39 -1.25
CA ILE A 391 7.21 1.46 -0.20
C ILE A 391 7.73 2.23 1.01
N PHE A 392 8.39 3.37 0.80
CA PHE A 392 8.92 4.19 1.89
C PHE A 392 7.94 5.25 2.36
N ASP A 393 6.99 5.68 1.53
CA ASP A 393 5.88 6.51 1.98
C ASP A 393 5.08 5.81 3.09
N PHE A 394 4.62 6.58 4.07
CA PHE A 394 4.01 6.00 5.27
C PHE A 394 2.79 5.15 4.91
N HIS A 395 1.87 5.72 4.15
CA HIS A 395 0.55 5.15 3.95
C HIS A 395 0.57 3.93 3.04
N GLU A 396 1.12 4.06 1.84
CA GLU A 396 1.19 2.99 0.85
C GLU A 396 2.14 1.87 1.30
N GLY A 397 3.17 2.21 2.05
CA GLY A 397 4.05 1.23 2.66
C GLY A 397 3.34 0.38 3.73
N TRP A 398 2.49 0.99 4.56
CA TRP A 398 1.65 0.23 5.50
C TRP A 398 0.55 -0.57 4.79
N MET A 399 -0.08 -0.04 3.73
CA MET A 399 -1.00 -0.80 2.89
C MET A 399 -0.31 -2.06 2.33
N TYR A 400 0.93 -1.92 1.87
CA TYR A 400 1.72 -3.04 1.37
C TYR A 400 2.05 -4.06 2.47
N VAL A 401 2.54 -3.60 3.62
CA VAL A 401 2.90 -4.47 4.76
C VAL A 401 1.69 -5.25 5.28
N ILE A 402 0.55 -4.59 5.47
CA ILE A 402 -0.69 -5.22 5.92
C ILE A 402 -1.21 -6.17 4.84
N GLY A 403 -1.32 -5.69 3.59
CA GLY A 403 -1.84 -6.45 2.47
C GLY A 403 -1.06 -7.74 2.23
N VAL A 404 0.26 -7.63 2.05
CA VAL A 404 1.14 -8.77 1.82
C VAL A 404 1.27 -9.65 3.07
N GLY A 405 1.41 -9.06 4.26
CA GLY A 405 1.60 -9.81 5.50
C GLY A 405 0.38 -10.65 5.88
N VAL A 406 -0.82 -10.08 5.79
CA VAL A 406 -2.07 -10.78 6.12
C VAL A 406 -2.43 -11.79 5.03
N ALA A 407 -2.45 -11.38 3.75
CA ALA A 407 -2.79 -12.30 2.66
C ALA A 407 -1.75 -13.41 2.55
N GLY A 408 -0.47 -13.09 2.72
CA GLY A 408 0.62 -14.06 2.66
C GLY A 408 0.52 -15.09 3.76
N GLY A 409 0.24 -14.68 5.00
CA GLY A 409 0.02 -15.61 6.12
C GLY A 409 -1.15 -16.56 5.84
N MET A 410 -2.26 -16.03 5.33
CA MET A 410 -3.42 -16.82 4.95
C MET A 410 -3.12 -17.81 3.80
N VAL A 411 -2.37 -17.42 2.77
CA VAL A 411 -1.97 -18.32 1.67
C VAL A 411 -1.04 -19.41 2.17
N LEU A 412 -0.05 -19.08 2.99
CA LEU A 412 0.87 -20.05 3.59
C LEU A 412 0.12 -21.06 4.44
N ARG A 413 -0.90 -20.61 5.19
CA ARG A 413 -1.77 -21.49 5.98
C ARG A 413 -2.48 -22.52 5.10
N SER A 414 -3.10 -22.08 4.01
CA SER A 414 -3.81 -22.97 3.08
C SER A 414 -2.88 -23.99 2.44
N ARG A 415 -1.62 -23.65 2.16
CA ARG A 415 -0.62 -24.62 1.64
C ARG A 415 -0.24 -25.69 2.66
N THR A 416 -0.28 -25.39 3.95
CA THR A 416 -0.01 -26.37 5.04
C THR A 416 -1.20 -27.27 5.40
N LYS A 417 -2.42 -26.90 5.01
CA LYS A 417 -3.60 -27.76 5.14
C LYS A 417 -3.85 -28.40 3.77
N PRO A 418 -3.28 -29.57 3.44
CA PRO A 418 -3.70 -30.29 2.24
C PRO A 418 -5.22 -30.56 2.35
N ASP A 419 -5.95 -30.32 1.27
CA ASP A 419 -7.39 -30.60 1.17
C ASP A 419 -7.68 -32.04 1.61
N ALA A 420 -8.24 -32.20 2.80
CA ALA A 420 -8.67 -33.49 3.36
C ALA A 420 -9.95 -34.02 2.67
N GLY A 421 -10.12 -33.78 1.36
CA GLY A 421 -11.37 -34.00 0.64
C GLY A 421 -11.26 -34.59 -0.78
N GLN A 422 -10.07 -34.91 -1.29
CA GLN A 422 -9.94 -35.56 -2.60
C GLN A 422 -8.98 -36.74 -2.49
N GLY A 423 -9.52 -37.92 -2.18
CA GLY A 423 -8.74 -39.15 -2.13
C GLY A 423 -9.49 -40.36 -1.57
N ALA A 424 -10.71 -40.61 -2.04
CA ALA A 424 -11.36 -41.91 -1.87
C ALA A 424 -12.54 -42.08 -2.84
N VAL A 425 -12.25 -42.24 -4.13
CA VAL A 425 -13.13 -43.01 -5.03
C VAL A 425 -12.24 -43.83 -5.96
N THR A 426 -11.98 -45.07 -5.54
CA THR A 426 -11.83 -46.23 -6.44
C THR A 426 -12.86 -47.25 -5.95
N PRO A 427 -13.47 -47.97 -6.89
CA PRO A 427 -12.95 -49.30 -7.17
C PRO A 427 -12.29 -49.40 -8.54
#